data_AF-A0A1S2Y3P9-F1
#
_entry.id   AF-A0A1S2Y3P9-F1
#
_cell.length_a   1.000
_cell.length_b   1.000
_cell.length_c   1.000
_cell.angle_alpha   90.00
_cell.angle_beta   90.00
_cell.angle_gamma   90.00
#
_symmetry.space_group_name_H-M   'P 1'
#
loop_
_entity.id
_entity.type
_entity.pdbx_description
1 polymer ?
#
loop_
_entity_poly.entity_id
_entity_poly.type
_entity_poly.pdbx_seq_one_letter_code
_entity_poly.pdbx_strand_id
1 'polypeptide(L)'
;MGHQYHEATDGVVNLFTKANHDLSMIHHRLEKEYQQIYPDNANPMKLVSRIKKVQEDISTLKGQCHELLAAKQDLIDKAQRVLVENRNLLQRMQSSVGIPFTGEDDAAFTNFKQVIDEWTDQVRSRTGNETHDSDSGDLNKLLFSAIVQSN
;
A
#
# COMPACT_ATOMS: atom_id res chain seq x y z
N MET A 1 -4.76 -80.44 14.95
CA MET A 1 -5.76 -80.09 13.91
C MET A 1 -5.65 -78.59 13.72
N GLY A 2 -4.62 -78.06 13.06
CA GLY A 2 -4.44 -78.09 11.60
C GLY A 2 -4.80 -76.70 11.07
N HIS A 3 -3.87 -75.75 11.22
CA HIS A 3 -4.04 -74.35 10.82
C HIS A 3 -4.30 -74.22 9.32
N GLN A 4 -5.56 -74.05 8.94
CA GLN A 4 -5.95 -73.54 7.62
C GLN A 4 -5.89 -72.00 7.65
N TYR A 5 -4.68 -71.45 7.75
CA TYR A 5 -4.48 -70.07 7.31
C TYR A 5 -4.60 -70.10 5.78
N HIS A 6 -5.54 -69.32 5.25
CA HIS A 6 -5.92 -69.38 3.85
C HIS A 6 -4.81 -68.68 3.03
N GLU A 7 -4.19 -69.38 2.08
CA GLU A 7 -3.13 -68.82 1.21
C GLU A 7 -3.53 -67.48 0.56
N ALA A 8 -4.82 -67.29 0.27
CA ALA A 8 -5.40 -66.04 -0.18
C ALA A 8 -5.33 -64.92 0.87
N THR A 9 -5.55 -65.21 2.15
CA THR A 9 -5.40 -64.23 3.24
C THR A 9 -3.93 -63.85 3.45
N ASP A 10 -3.01 -64.81 3.34
CA ASP A 10 -1.57 -64.53 3.45
C ASP A 10 -1.07 -63.69 2.27
N GLY A 11 -1.57 -63.95 1.05
CA GLY A 11 -1.29 -63.13 -0.13
C GLY A 11 -1.77 -61.68 0.04
N VAL A 12 -2.95 -61.48 0.61
CA VAL A 12 -3.49 -60.15 0.91
C VAL A 12 -2.67 -59.43 1.99
N VAL A 13 -2.26 -60.13 3.05
CA VAL A 13 -1.39 -59.58 4.11
C VAL A 13 -0.05 -59.15 3.53
N ASN A 14 0.55 -59.95 2.65
CA ASN A 14 1.80 -59.61 1.98
C ASN A 14 1.67 -58.40 1.06
N LEU A 15 0.55 -58.28 0.32
CA LEU A 15 0.25 -57.12 -0.51
C LEU A 15 0.14 -55.83 0.32
N PHE A 16 -0.60 -55.86 1.43
CA PHE A 16 -0.71 -54.70 2.32
C PHE A 16 0.63 -54.35 2.98
N THR A 17 1.42 -55.35 3.36
CA THR A 17 2.75 -55.15 3.91
C THR A 17 3.67 -54.47 2.90
N LYS A 18 3.65 -54.93 1.65
CA LYS A 18 4.39 -54.31 0.55
C LYS A 18 3.92 -52.89 0.27
N ALA A 19 2.62 -52.66 0.15
CA ALA A 19 2.06 -51.34 -0.09
C ALA A 19 2.42 -50.36 1.05
N ASN A 20 2.39 -50.82 2.30
CA ASN A 20 2.78 -50.01 3.45
C ASN A 20 4.29 -49.67 3.42
N HIS A 21 5.13 -50.62 3.00
CA HIS A 21 6.56 -50.38 2.82
C HIS A 21 6.82 -49.36 1.70
N ASP A 22 6.15 -49.52 0.55
CA ASP A 22 6.26 -48.60 -0.59
C ASP A 22 5.81 -47.18 -0.19
N LEU A 23 4.68 -47.04 0.52
CA LEU A 23 4.22 -45.76 1.06
C LEU A 23 5.22 -45.13 2.03
N SER A 24 5.84 -45.95 2.89
CA SER A 24 6.86 -45.47 3.83
C SER A 24 8.12 -44.97 3.11
N MET A 25 8.55 -45.65 2.05
CA MET A 25 9.67 -45.19 1.22
C MET A 25 9.34 -43.88 0.50
N ILE A 26 8.14 -43.75 -0.06
CA ILE A 26 7.68 -42.51 -0.71
C ILE A 26 7.67 -41.37 0.30
N HIS A 27 7.10 -41.58 1.48
CA HIS A 27 7.06 -40.58 2.56
C HIS A 27 8.47 -40.12 2.93
N HIS A 28 9.40 -41.05 3.16
CA HIS A 28 10.78 -40.70 3.52
C HIS A 28 11.49 -39.89 2.42
N ARG A 29 11.28 -40.25 1.15
CA ARG A 29 11.85 -39.52 0.03
C ARG A 29 11.28 -38.11 -0.10
N LEU A 30 9.97 -37.94 0.04
CA LEU A 30 9.32 -36.64 0.03
C LEU A 30 9.81 -35.74 1.16
N GLU A 31 9.98 -36.29 2.36
CA GLU A 31 10.50 -35.54 3.51
C GLU A 31 11.94 -35.05 3.25
N LYS A 32 12.79 -35.92 2.66
CA LYS A 32 14.16 -35.56 2.30
C LYS A 32 14.21 -34.47 1.22
N GLU A 33 13.37 -34.60 0.18
CA GLU A 33 13.25 -33.58 -0.88
C GLU A 33 12.73 -32.25 -0.31
N TYR A 34 11.74 -32.29 0.59
CA TYR A 34 11.21 -31.10 1.27
C TYR A 34 12.30 -30.36 2.06
N GLN A 35 13.07 -31.07 2.88
CA GLN A 35 14.18 -30.48 3.67
C GLN A 35 15.30 -29.92 2.77
N GLN A 36 15.54 -30.54 1.62
CA GLN A 36 16.53 -30.05 0.66
C GLN A 36 16.08 -28.77 -0.06
N ILE A 37 14.80 -28.67 -0.44
CA ILE A 37 14.24 -27.51 -1.13
C ILE A 37 14.05 -26.33 -0.19
N TYR A 38 13.68 -26.61 1.07
CA TYR A 38 13.44 -25.61 2.11
C TYR A 38 14.43 -25.76 3.27
N PRO A 39 15.73 -25.45 3.05
CA PRO A 39 16.70 -25.42 4.13
C PRO A 39 16.29 -24.38 5.20
N ASP A 40 16.82 -24.54 6.41
CA ASP A 40 16.61 -23.63 7.56
C ASP A 40 15.18 -23.58 8.14
N ASN A 41 14.41 -24.67 8.07
CA ASN A 41 13.04 -24.77 8.60
C ASN A 41 12.08 -23.73 7.99
N ALA A 42 12.34 -23.29 6.76
CA ALA A 42 11.50 -22.36 6.02
C ALA A 42 10.17 -23.03 5.65
N ASN A 43 9.19 -22.98 6.57
CA ASN A 43 7.88 -23.58 6.36
C ASN A 43 7.07 -22.76 5.32
N PRO A 44 6.75 -23.33 4.14
CA PRO A 44 6.04 -22.60 3.08
C PRO A 44 4.69 -22.03 3.52
N MET A 45 3.96 -22.74 4.39
CA MET A 45 2.68 -22.26 4.92
C MET A 45 2.85 -21.02 5.79
N LYS A 46 3.91 -20.98 6.63
CA LYS A 46 4.24 -19.78 7.44
C LYS A 46 4.71 -18.62 6.57
N LEU A 47 5.43 -18.90 5.48
CA LEU A 47 5.86 -17.86 4.54
C LEU A 47 4.64 -17.25 3.83
N VAL A 48 3.72 -18.07 3.33
CA VAL A 48 2.48 -17.61 2.72
C VAL A 48 1.66 -16.78 3.69
N SER A 49 1.51 -17.19 4.95
CA SER A 49 0.76 -16.41 5.94
C SER A 49 1.41 -15.05 6.23
N ARG A 50 2.76 -14.99 6.29
CA ARG A 50 3.50 -13.73 6.47
C ARG A 50 3.35 -12.81 5.27
N ILE A 51 3.42 -13.36 4.05
CA ILE A 51 3.22 -12.60 2.81
C ILE A 51 1.82 -11.99 2.78
N LYS A 52 0.78 -12.77 3.09
CA LYS A 52 -0.61 -12.27 3.15
C LYS A 52 -0.76 -11.13 4.16
N LYS A 53 -0.20 -11.30 5.36
CA LYS A 53 -0.20 -10.24 6.38
C LYS A 53 0.48 -8.97 5.87
N VAL A 54 1.66 -9.08 5.26
CA VAL A 54 2.38 -7.92 4.70
C VAL A 54 1.56 -7.25 3.60
N GLN A 55 0.86 -8.01 2.75
CA GLN A 55 -0.03 -7.44 1.73
C GLN A 55 -1.18 -6.63 2.37
N GLU A 56 -1.84 -7.17 3.38
CA GLU A 56 -2.90 -6.47 4.13
C GLU A 56 -2.38 -5.20 4.82
N ASP A 57 -1.22 -5.29 5.47
CA ASP A 57 -0.57 -4.17 6.15
C ASP A 57 -0.19 -3.06 5.14
N ILE A 58 0.34 -3.43 3.96
CA ILE A 58 0.67 -2.48 2.88
C ILE A 58 -0.59 -1.79 2.35
N SER A 59 -1.68 -2.54 2.12
CA SER A 59 -2.95 -1.97 1.66
C SER A 59 -3.52 -0.98 2.69
N THR A 60 -3.46 -1.34 3.97
CA THR A 60 -3.90 -0.47 5.08
C THR A 60 -3.04 0.80 5.15
N LEU A 61 -1.72 0.65 5.09
CA LEU A 61 -0.78 1.77 5.10
C LEU A 61 -0.99 2.70 3.89
N LYS A 62 -1.25 2.14 2.70
CA LYS A 62 -1.60 2.91 1.51
C LYS A 62 -2.83 3.78 1.80
N GLY A 63 -3.89 3.22 2.36
CA GLY A 63 -5.09 3.97 2.76
C GLY A 63 -4.78 5.12 3.73
N GLN A 64 -4.04 4.83 4.79
CA GLN A 64 -3.65 5.85 5.79
C GLN A 64 -2.81 6.98 5.19
N CYS A 65 -1.90 6.67 4.27
CA CYS A 65 -1.12 7.69 3.55
C CYS A 65 -2.02 8.59 2.68
N HIS A 66 -3.06 8.04 2.05
CA HIS A 66 -4.01 8.84 1.27
C HIS A 66 -4.80 9.81 2.16
N GLU A 67 -5.31 9.32 3.29
CA GLU A 67 -6.02 10.15 4.26
C GLU A 67 -5.12 11.28 4.80
N LEU A 68 -3.86 10.97 5.10
CA LEU A 68 -2.89 11.96 5.56
C LEU A 68 -2.61 13.03 4.50
N LEU A 69 -2.47 12.63 3.23
CA LEU A 69 -2.27 13.58 2.13
C LEU A 69 -3.50 14.47 1.94
N ALA A 70 -4.71 13.92 2.02
CA ALA A 70 -5.96 14.68 1.95
C ALA A 70 -6.06 15.70 3.10
N ALA A 71 -5.76 15.27 4.34
CA ALA A 71 -5.74 16.16 5.50
C ALA A 71 -4.69 17.28 5.36
N LYS A 72 -3.52 16.98 4.77
CA LYS A 72 -2.49 17.98 4.48
C LYS A 72 -2.96 19.00 3.44
N GLN A 73 -3.62 18.57 2.36
CA GLN A 73 -4.18 19.47 1.35
C GLN A 73 -5.22 20.43 1.98
N ASP A 74 -6.14 19.91 2.79
CA ASP A 74 -7.15 20.72 3.47
C ASP A 74 -6.52 21.77 4.40
N LEU A 75 -5.45 21.40 5.11
CA LEU A 75 -4.69 22.35 5.94
C LEU A 75 -4.03 23.45 5.09
N ILE A 76 -3.43 23.09 3.95
CA ILE A 76 -2.83 24.05 3.02
C ILE A 76 -3.88 25.02 2.50
N ASP A 77 -5.03 24.52 2.05
CA ASP A 77 -6.11 25.33 1.50
C ASP A 77 -6.66 26.31 2.54
N LYS A 78 -6.84 25.86 3.79
CA LYS A 78 -7.25 26.70 4.92
C LYS A 78 -6.21 27.77 5.24
N ALA A 79 -4.94 27.39 5.34
CA ALA A 79 -3.86 28.33 5.63
C ALA A 79 -3.73 29.40 4.52
N GLN A 80 -3.80 28.99 3.26
CA GLN A 80 -3.76 29.88 2.12
C GLN A 80 -4.93 30.87 2.13
N ARG A 81 -6.16 30.39 2.36
CA ARG A 81 -7.35 31.25 2.47
C ARG A 81 -7.16 32.32 3.54
N VAL A 82 -6.82 31.91 4.76
CA VAL A 82 -6.64 32.83 5.90
C VAL A 82 -5.51 33.83 5.63
N LEU A 83 -4.38 33.39 5.07
CA LEU A 83 -3.26 34.27 4.76
C LEU A 83 -3.62 35.32 3.70
N VAL A 84 -4.30 34.92 2.63
CA VAL A 84 -4.75 35.83 1.56
C VAL A 84 -5.77 36.83 2.09
N GLU A 85 -6.75 36.38 2.88
CA GLU A 85 -7.75 37.24 3.51
C GLU A 85 -7.11 38.28 4.45
N ASN A 86 -6.22 37.84 5.34
CA ASN A 86 -5.50 38.72 6.25
C ASN A 86 -4.63 39.74 5.51
N ARG A 87 -3.93 39.29 4.46
CA ARG A 87 -3.12 40.15 3.62
C ARG A 87 -3.95 41.24 2.94
N ASN A 88 -5.10 40.87 2.36
CA ASN A 88 -6.01 41.83 1.73
C ASN A 88 -6.54 42.86 2.73
N LEU A 89 -6.85 42.42 3.95
CA LEU A 89 -7.29 43.32 5.03
C LEU A 89 -6.18 44.31 5.40
N LEU A 90 -4.95 43.84 5.62
CA LEU A 90 -3.81 44.69 5.95
C LEU A 90 -3.52 45.71 4.85
N GLN A 91 -3.57 45.31 3.58
CA GLN A 91 -3.36 46.22 2.45
C GLN A 91 -4.42 47.32 2.39
N ARG A 92 -5.69 46.98 2.68
CA ARG A 92 -6.79 47.97 2.78
C ARG A 92 -6.57 48.92 3.95
N MET A 93 -6.12 48.42 5.10
CA MET A 93 -5.83 49.25 6.27
C MET A 93 -4.66 50.22 6.01
N GLN A 94 -3.57 49.74 5.42
CA GLN A 94 -2.43 50.59 5.05
C GLN A 94 -2.84 51.71 4.08
N SER A 95 -3.64 51.36 3.06
CA SER A 95 -4.18 52.31 2.09
C SER A 95 -5.06 53.37 2.77
N SER A 96 -5.85 52.99 3.78
CA SER A 96 -6.71 53.93 4.53
C SER A 96 -5.94 54.91 5.42
N VAL A 97 -4.71 54.57 5.83
CA VAL A 97 -3.84 55.40 6.67
C VAL A 97 -2.80 56.17 5.82
N GLY A 98 -2.80 55.98 4.49
CA GLY A 98 -1.88 56.65 3.57
C GLY A 98 -0.45 56.09 3.62
N ILE A 99 -0.27 54.87 4.13
CA ILE A 99 1.04 54.21 4.19
C ILE A 99 1.27 53.48 2.86
N PRO A 100 2.36 53.76 2.12
CA PRO A 100 2.68 53.05 0.88
C PRO A 100 2.98 51.58 1.16
N PHE A 101 2.43 50.68 0.34
CA PHE A 101 2.80 49.27 0.36
C PHE A 101 4.18 49.10 -0.31
N THR A 102 5.21 48.88 0.50
CA THR A 102 6.54 48.50 0.02
C THR A 102 6.59 46.98 -0.07
N GLY A 103 6.54 46.41 -1.28
CA GLY A 103 6.51 44.96 -1.51
C GLY A 103 7.70 44.15 -0.95
N GLU A 104 8.64 44.78 -0.24
CA GLU A 104 9.71 44.15 0.54
C GLU A 104 9.17 43.26 1.67
N ASP A 105 7.99 43.57 2.24
CA ASP A 105 7.33 42.77 3.29
C ASP A 105 6.72 41.45 2.77
N ASP A 106 6.83 41.17 1.46
CA ASP A 106 6.16 40.06 0.79
C ASP A 106 7.02 38.79 0.61
N ALA A 107 8.27 38.84 1.06
CA ALA A 107 9.21 37.72 0.89
C ALA A 107 8.70 36.43 1.56
N ALA A 108 8.09 36.54 2.75
CA ALA A 108 7.56 35.40 3.49
C ALA A 108 6.35 34.74 2.79
N PHE A 109 5.46 35.54 2.22
CA PHE A 109 4.29 35.04 1.48
C PHE A 109 4.68 34.44 0.13
N THR A 110 5.67 35.04 -0.55
CA THR A 110 6.28 34.48 -1.77
C THR A 110 6.94 33.13 -1.49
N ASN A 111 7.70 33.02 -0.39
CA ASN A 111 8.28 31.75 0.05
C ASN A 111 7.20 30.70 0.35
N PHE A 112 6.15 31.08 1.09
CA PHE A 112 5.01 30.20 1.36
C PHE A 112 4.41 29.65 0.06
N LYS A 113 4.15 30.53 -0.93
CA LYS A 113 3.60 30.12 -2.23
C LYS A 113 4.52 29.13 -2.96
N GLN A 114 5.82 29.41 -2.97
CA GLN A 114 6.82 28.50 -3.57
C GLN A 114 6.81 27.11 -2.90
N VAL A 115 6.69 27.05 -1.57
CA VAL A 115 6.61 25.77 -0.83
C VAL A 115 5.33 25.00 -1.19
N ILE A 116 4.21 25.69 -1.39
CA ILE A 116 2.95 25.04 -1.83
C ILE A 116 3.08 24.51 -3.26
N ASP A 117 3.69 25.27 -4.16
CA ASP A 117 3.90 24.88 -5.55
C ASP A 117 4.82 23.63 -5.61
N GLU A 118 5.94 23.65 -4.89
CA GLU A 118 6.85 22.50 -4.78
C GLU A 118 6.14 21.27 -4.24
N TRP A 119 5.34 21.43 -3.18
CA TRP A 119 4.58 20.32 -2.62
C TRP A 119 3.56 19.76 -3.62
N THR A 120 2.88 20.62 -4.38
CA THR A 120 1.91 20.22 -5.40
C THR A 120 2.59 19.39 -6.51
N ASP A 121 3.78 19.80 -6.92
CA ASP A 121 4.60 19.07 -7.91
C ASP A 121 5.07 17.71 -7.38
N GLN A 122 5.46 17.62 -6.10
CA GLN A 122 5.85 16.36 -5.46
C GLN A 122 4.68 15.36 -5.37
N VAL A 123 3.47 15.83 -5.07
CA VAL A 123 2.27 14.98 -5.00
C VAL A 123 1.87 14.50 -6.41
N ARG A 124 1.92 15.39 -7.41
CA ARG A 124 1.58 15.06 -8.80
C ARG A 124 2.58 14.07 -9.44
N SER A 125 3.88 14.29 -9.24
CA SER A 125 4.94 13.41 -9.77
C SER A 125 4.91 12.01 -9.17
N ARG A 126 4.55 11.86 -7.90
CA ARG A 126 4.40 10.54 -7.26
C ARG A 126 3.13 9.80 -7.69
N THR A 127 2.05 10.52 -8.00
CA THR A 127 0.78 9.90 -8.42
C THR A 127 0.81 9.47 -9.90
N GLY A 128 1.57 10.17 -10.75
CA GLY A 128 1.64 9.88 -12.20
C GLY A 128 2.37 8.59 -12.59
N ASN A 129 3.06 7.91 -11.67
CA ASN A 129 3.77 6.66 -11.93
C ASN A 129 2.94 5.38 -11.61
N GLU A 130 1.72 5.50 -11.07
CA GLU A 130 0.86 4.35 -10.75
C GLU A 130 -0.12 3.99 -11.88
N THR A 131 0.30 4.03 -13.15
CA THR A 131 -0.46 3.35 -14.23
C THR A 131 -0.23 1.85 -14.16
N HIS A 132 -0.95 1.15 -13.28
CA HIS A 132 -1.44 -0.18 -13.64
C HIS A 132 -2.69 -0.58 -12.83
N ASP A 133 -3.73 -0.86 -13.62
CA ASP A 133 -4.91 -1.67 -13.38
C ASP A 133 -6.08 -1.16 -12.51
N SER A 134 -7.23 -1.20 -13.21
CA SER A 134 -8.60 -1.31 -12.72
C SER A 134 -9.37 -0.02 -12.46
N ASP A 135 -9.93 0.47 -13.56
CA ASP A 135 -11.35 0.81 -13.73
C ASP A 135 -12.22 0.65 -12.46
N SER A 136 -12.42 1.76 -11.74
CA SER A 136 -13.61 2.03 -10.93
C SER A 136 -13.52 3.44 -10.37
N GLY A 137 -14.16 4.41 -11.04
CA GLY A 137 -14.50 5.69 -10.43
C GLY A 137 -13.30 6.52 -10.00
N ASP A 138 -12.54 7.00 -10.98
CA ASP A 138 -11.39 7.88 -10.77
C ASP A 138 -11.84 9.25 -10.21
N LEU A 139 -12.07 9.29 -8.90
CA LEU A 139 -12.42 10.47 -8.13
C LEU A 139 -11.33 11.55 -8.26
N ASN A 140 -10.07 11.14 -8.49
CA ASN A 140 -8.97 12.04 -8.79
C ASN A 140 -9.21 12.76 -10.13
N LYS A 141 -9.63 12.06 -11.20
CA LYS A 141 -10.05 12.74 -12.44
C LYS A 141 -11.16 13.76 -12.19
N LEU A 142 -12.10 13.48 -11.29
CA LEU A 142 -13.24 14.34 -10.97
C LEU A 142 -12.82 15.58 -10.16
N LEU A 143 -11.91 15.41 -9.20
CA LEU A 143 -11.32 16.50 -8.41
C LEU A 143 -10.44 17.43 -9.26
N PHE A 144 -9.67 16.87 -10.19
CA PHE A 144 -8.74 17.66 -11.01
C PHE A 144 -9.37 18.24 -12.28
N SER A 145 -10.53 17.75 -12.74
CA SER A 145 -11.30 18.40 -13.81
C SER A 145 -12.10 19.62 -13.31
N ALA A 146 -12.51 19.64 -12.04
CA ALA A 146 -13.18 20.80 -11.42
C ALA A 146 -12.26 22.03 -11.26
N ILE A 147 -10.94 21.82 -11.20
CA ILE A 147 -9.94 22.89 -11.06
C ILE A 147 -9.72 23.64 -12.40
N VAL A 148 -10.16 23.10 -13.54
CA VAL A 148 -9.86 23.64 -14.88
C VAL A 148 -11.01 24.45 -15.50
N GLN A 149 -12.20 24.52 -14.88
CA GLN A 149 -13.37 25.20 -15.46
C GLN A 149 -13.68 26.62 -14.94
N SER A 150 -12.81 27.26 -14.16
CA SER A 150 -13.00 28.68 -13.81
C SER A 150 -12.37 29.59 -14.87
N ASN A 151 -13.13 29.93 -15.91
CA ASN A 151 -12.96 31.13 -16.75
C ASN A 151 -14.32 31.82 -16.89
#